data_AF-A0A9D8LAF1-F1
#
_entry.id   AF-A0A9D8LAF1-F1
#
_cell.length_a   1.000
_cell.length_b   1.000
_cell.length_c   1.000
_cell.angle_alpha   90.00
_cell.angle_beta   90.00
_cell.angle_gamma   90.00
#
_symmetry.space_group_name_H-M   'P 1'
#
loop_
_entity.id
_entity.type
_entity.pdbx_description
1 polymer ?
#
loop_
_entity_poly.entity_id
_entity_poly.type
_entity_poly.pdbx_seq_one_letter_code
_entity_poly.pdbx_strand_id
1 'polypeptide(L)' 'GRLDAVAHSRVLRLVDDITIRIRPRADGSRIDIRSASRLGGFDFGGNARRIAAFEEEVKLLVELR' A
#
# COMPACT_ATOMS: atom_id res chain seq x y z
N GLY A 1 9.87 7.11 -8.76
CA GLY A 1 9.19 5.99 -9.43
C GLY A 1 7.74 5.90 -9.01
N ARG A 2 6.92 5.19 -9.77
CA ARG A 2 5.52 4.86 -9.44
C ARG A 2 5.29 3.38 -9.70
N LEU A 3 4.57 2.73 -8.80
CA LEU A 3 4.13 1.34 -8.91
C LEU A 3 2.61 1.32 -8.75
N ASP A 4 1.95 0.55 -9.62
CA ASP A 4 0.52 0.33 -9.56
C ASP A 4 0.26 -1.18 -9.44
N ALA A 5 -0.63 -1.56 -8.53
CA ALA A 5 -0.96 -2.94 -8.23
C ALA A 5 -2.45 -3.08 -7.92
N VAL A 6 -2.95 -4.31 -8.03
CA VAL A 6 -4.34 -4.66 -7.73
C VAL A 6 -4.34 -5.77 -6.69
N ALA A 7 -5.18 -5.60 -5.65
CA ALA A 7 -5.41 -6.62 -4.64
C ALA A 7 -6.86 -7.11 -4.67
N HIS A 8 -7.06 -8.36 -4.26
CA HIS A 8 -8.38 -8.98 -4.14
C HIS A 8 -8.67 -9.36 -2.69
N SER A 9 -9.85 -9.00 -2.19
CA SER A 9 -10.31 -9.50 -0.89
C SER A 9 -10.65 -10.99 -0.97
N ARG A 10 -10.39 -11.75 0.10
CA ARG A 10 -10.45 -13.22 0.05
C ARG A 10 -11.87 -13.78 -0.09
N VAL A 11 -12.83 -13.19 0.62
CA VAL A 11 -14.21 -13.72 0.70
C VAL A 11 -15.08 -13.18 -0.43
N LEU A 12 -15.13 -11.85 -0.57
CA LEU A 12 -16.01 -11.17 -1.52
C LEU A 12 -15.34 -10.86 -2.87
N ARG A 13 -14.04 -11.17 -3.02
CA ARG A 13 -13.24 -10.86 -4.22
C ARG A 13 -13.32 -9.40 -4.65
N LEU A 14 -13.52 -8.49 -3.69
CA LEU A 14 -13.50 -7.05 -3.94
C LEU A 14 -12.13 -6.66 -4.49
N VAL A 15 -12.15 -5.78 -5.49
CA VAL A 15 -10.94 -5.30 -6.16
C VAL A 15 -10.52 -3.99 -5.53
N ASP A 16 -9.28 -3.93 -5.06
CA ASP A 16 -8.66 -2.73 -4.51
C ASP A 16 -7.49 -2.29 -5.39
N ASP A 17 -7.46 -1.02 -5.77
CA ASP A 17 -6.35 -0.42 -6.49
C ASP A 17 -5.33 0.14 -5.50
N ILE A 18 -4.06 -0.15 -5.76
CA ILE A 18 -2.93 0.28 -4.94
C ILE A 18 -1.98 1.08 -5.83
N THR A 19 -1.61 2.26 -5.34
CA THR A 19 -0.62 3.12 -5.97
C THR A 19 0.46 3.45 -4.96
N ILE A 20 1.71 3.24 -5.33
CA ILE A 20 2.88 3.61 -4.54
C ILE A 20 3.73 4.57 -5.34
N ARG A 21 4.08 5.71 -4.75
CA ARG A 21 4.95 6.72 -5.36
C ARG A 21 6.18 6.92 -4.50
N ILE A 22 7.35 6.78 -5.11
CA ILE A 22 8.64 6.91 -4.46
C ILE A 22 9.33 8.14 -5.05
N ARG A 23 9.73 9.09 -4.19
CA ARG A 23 10.46 10.30 -4.59
C ARG A 23 11.75 10.44 -3.78
N PRO A 24 12.87 10.79 -4.42
CA PRO A 24 14.10 11.06 -3.71
C PRO A 24 13.93 12.26 -2.76
N ARG A 25 14.62 12.22 -1.63
CA ARG A 25 14.81 13.31 -0.66
C ARG A 25 16.28 13.38 -0.26
N ALA A 26 16.68 14.48 0.37
CA ALA A 26 18.07 14.71 0.77
C ALA A 26 18.62 13.62 1.72
N ASP A 27 17.74 13.06 2.55
CA ASP A 27 18.02 12.08 3.61
C ASP A 27 17.47 10.68 3.31
N GLY A 28 16.97 10.44 2.09
CA GLY A 28 16.40 9.14 1.74
C GLY A 28 15.33 9.24 0.67
N SER A 29 14.19 8.58 0.91
CA SER A 29 13.06 8.55 -0.03
C SER A 29 11.75 8.83 0.68
N ARG A 30 10.90 9.66 0.07
CA ARG A 30 9.50 9.78 0.46
C ARG A 30 8.67 8.75 -0.29
N ILE A 31 7.94 7.94 0.46
CA ILE A 31 7.01 6.95 -0.06
C ILE A 31 5.59 7.42 0.24
N ASP A 32 4.81 7.68 -0.81
CA ASP A 32 3.38 8.00 -0.72
C ASP A 32 2.61 6.76 -1.20
N ILE A 33 1.82 6.12 -0.32
CA ILE A 33 0.99 4.94 -0.63
C ILE A 33 -0.50 5.28 -0.56
N ARG A 34 -1.28 4.75 -1.51
CA ARG A 34 -2.73 4.78 -1.51
C ARG A 34 -3.27 3.40 -1.82
N SER A 35 -4.30 2.98 -1.08
CA SER A 35 -5.06 1.77 -1.32
C SER A 35 -6.54 2.12 -1.28
N ALA A 36 -7.31 1.78 -2.32
CA ALA A 36 -8.71 2.16 -2.42
C ALA A 36 -9.53 1.06 -3.09
N SER A 37 -10.66 0.71 -2.49
CA SER A 37 -11.61 -0.24 -3.06
C SER A 37 -12.34 0.37 -4.25
N ARG A 38 -12.50 -0.42 -5.33
CA ARG A 38 -13.28 -0.01 -6.51
C ARG A 38 -14.77 0.01 -6.25
N LEU A 39 -15.23 -0.79 -5.29
CA LEU A 39 -16.65 -0.99 -5.00
C LEU A 39 -16.92 -0.76 -3.52
N GLY A 40 -17.82 0.18 -3.25
CA GLY A 40 -18.22 0.56 -1.89
C GLY A 40 -17.20 1.43 -1.16
N GLY A 41 -17.67 2.24 -0.21
CA GLY A 41 -16.82 3.02 0.69
C GLY A 41 -16.38 2.27 1.94
N PHE A 42 -16.89 1.05 2.15
CA PHE A 42 -16.60 0.20 3.30
C PHE A 42 -15.81 -1.03 2.85
N ASP A 43 -14.54 -1.10 3.27
CA ASP A 43 -13.60 -2.18 2.97
C ASP A 43 -13.28 -3.05 4.20
N PHE A 44 -14.03 -2.84 5.29
CA PHE A 44 -13.84 -3.46 6.60
C PHE A 44 -12.42 -3.29 7.17
N GLY A 45 -11.74 -2.20 6.83
CA GLY A 45 -10.37 -1.90 7.24
C GLY A 45 -9.31 -2.65 6.41
N GLY A 46 -9.69 -3.26 5.29
CA GLY A 46 -8.77 -3.98 4.40
C GLY A 46 -7.65 -3.10 3.85
N ASN A 47 -7.96 -1.91 3.34
CA ASN A 47 -6.98 -0.97 2.81
C ASN A 47 -6.04 -0.44 3.90
N ALA A 48 -6.57 -0.10 5.07
CA ALA A 48 -5.75 0.36 6.19
C ALA A 48 -4.75 -0.71 6.66
N ARG A 49 -5.21 -1.96 6.87
CA ARG A 49 -4.34 -3.09 7.23
C ARG A 49 -3.26 -3.35 6.18
N ARG A 50 -3.60 -3.21 4.90
CA ARG A 50 -2.65 -3.38 3.80
C ARG A 50 -1.55 -2.33 3.81
N ILE A 51 -1.92 -1.07 4.03
CA ILE A 51 -0.95 0.02 4.13
C ILE A 51 -0.01 -0.22 5.32
N ALA A 52 -0.56 -0.56 6.49
CA ALA A 52 0.23 -0.84 7.68
C ALA A 52 1.22 -2.01 7.48
N ALA A 53 0.76 -3.13 6.91
CA ALA A 53 1.62 -4.28 6.63
C ALA A 53 2.75 -3.94 5.64
N PHE A 54 2.47 -3.12 4.63
CA PHE A 54 3.49 -2.65 3.70
C PHE A 54 4.53 -1.75 4.39
N GLU A 55 4.08 -0.84 5.26
CA GLU A 55 4.97 0.02 6.04
C GLU A 55 5.90 -0.78 6.96
N GLU A 56 5.37 -1.78 7.67
CA GLU A 56 6.15 -2.67 8.53
C GLU A 56 7.22 -3.44 7.72
N GLU A 57 6.85 -4.01 6.58
CA GLU A 57 7.78 -4.75 5.72
C GLU A 57 8.89 -3.83 5.18
N VAL A 58 8.55 -2.64 4.70
CA VAL A 58 9.55 -1.67 4.22
C VAL A 58 10.51 -1.28 5.34
N LYS A 59 10.01 -1.03 6.55
CA LYS A 59 10.84 -0.70 7.70
C LYS A 59 11.82 -1.82 8.01
N LEU A 60 11.34 -3.06 8.06
CA LEU A 60 12.17 -4.24 8.29
C LEU A 60 13.26 -4.40 7.22
N LEU A 61 12.91 -4.25 5.93
CA LEU A 61 13.87 -4.32 4.83
C LEU A 61 14.91 -3.20 4.85
N VAL A 62 14.56 -2.01 5.37
CA VAL A 62 15.51 -0.90 5.52
C VAL A 62 16.44 -1.12 6.71
N GLU A 63 15.96 -1.67 7.81
CA GLU A 63 16.77 -1.98 9.01
C GLU A 63 17.74 -3.13 8.81
N LEU A 64 17.40 -4.09 7.93
CA LEU A 64 18.25 -5.24 7.59
C LEU A 64 19.36 -4.94 6.57
N ARG A 65 19.41 -3.72 6.04
CA ARG A 65 20.39 -3.29 5.05
C ARG A 65 21.60 -2.63 5.70
#